data_AF-A0A9Q2P1F8-F1
#
_entry.id   AF-A0A9Q2P1F8-F1
#
_cell.length_a   1.000
_cell.length_b   1.000
_cell.length_c   1.000
_cell.angle_alpha   90.00
_cell.angle_beta   90.00
_cell.angle_gamma   90.00
#
_symmetry.space_group_name_H-M   'P 1'
#
loop_
_entity.id
_entity.type
_entity.pdbx_description
1 polymer ?
#
loop_
_entity_poly.entity_id
_entity_poly.type
_entity_poly.pdbx_seq_one_letter_code
_entity_poly.pdbx_strand_id
1 'polypeptide(L)'
;MTTNINRTAAYPDHLNPGERKIIDKLICDALDMGCTISVGDGGDWFVKLSTDYTEITREVAACDEMVLRIRQGEKHAAFFFVHGNEPYEVLNDHTDNAFAYAIWSGAEKVREAIENKMCRVTA
;
A
#
# COMPACT_ATOMS: atom_id res chain seq x y z
N MET A 1 -15.86 5.96 14.93
CA MET A 1 -15.34 4.93 15.84
C MET A 1 -13.88 4.74 15.46
N THR A 2 -12.95 5.06 16.36
CA THR A 2 -11.51 4.86 16.09
C THR A 2 -11.18 3.43 16.49
N THR A 3 -10.93 2.57 15.51
CA THR A 3 -10.56 1.17 15.76
C THR A 3 -9.13 1.16 16.31
N ASN A 4 -8.90 0.56 17.49
CA ASN A 4 -7.55 0.31 17.99
C ASN A 4 -6.93 -0.83 17.17
N ILE A 5 -6.29 -0.47 16.06
CA ILE A 5 -5.59 -1.44 15.20
C ILE A 5 -4.21 -1.70 15.79
N ASN A 6 -3.87 -2.97 16.02
CA ASN A 6 -2.50 -3.36 16.37
C ASN A 6 -1.58 -3.08 15.18
N ARG A 7 -0.65 -2.14 15.31
CA ARG A 7 0.26 -1.69 14.22
C ARG A 7 1.66 -2.30 14.32
N THR A 8 1.76 -3.58 14.68
CA THR A 8 3.04 -4.28 14.67
C THR A 8 3.43 -4.58 13.22
N ALA A 9 4.41 -3.86 12.68
CA ALA A 9 4.83 -4.03 11.28
C ALA A 9 5.66 -5.29 11.08
N ALA A 10 5.41 -6.03 10.00
CA ALA A 10 6.14 -7.26 9.66
C ALA A 10 6.66 -7.27 8.21
N TYR A 11 7.06 -6.10 7.69
CA TYR A 11 7.58 -5.97 6.32
C TYR A 11 8.79 -6.88 6.06
N PRO A 12 8.90 -7.47 4.85
CA PRO A 12 10.09 -8.20 4.44
C PRO A 12 11.35 -7.30 4.44
N ASP A 13 12.48 -7.86 4.85
CA ASP A 13 13.75 -7.12 4.97
C ASP A 13 14.29 -6.62 3.62
N HIS A 14 13.90 -7.27 2.52
CA HIS A 14 14.30 -6.90 1.16
C HIS A 14 13.47 -5.77 0.56
N LEU A 15 12.38 -5.34 1.20
CA LEU A 15 11.54 -4.26 0.69
C LEU A 15 12.27 -2.92 0.78
N ASN A 16 12.34 -2.21 -0.35
CA ASN A 16 13.01 -0.92 -0.40
C ASN A 16 12.37 0.08 0.59
N PRO A 17 13.17 0.86 1.36
CA PRO A 17 12.63 1.77 2.36
C PRO A 17 11.69 2.88 1.84
N GLY A 18 11.84 3.32 0.59
CA GLY A 18 10.95 4.29 -0.03
C GLY A 18 9.61 3.66 -0.38
N GLU A 19 9.65 2.51 -1.05
CA GLU A 19 8.47 1.71 -1.39
C GLU A 19 7.67 1.37 -0.12
N ARG A 20 8.36 0.90 0.92
CA ARG A 20 7.78 0.59 2.23
C ARG A 20 6.98 1.76 2.78
N LYS A 21 7.48 2.99 2.72
CA LYS A 21 6.78 4.17 3.26
C LYS A 21 5.50 4.48 2.48
N ILE A 22 5.51 4.30 1.17
CA ILE A 22 4.35 4.53 0.31
C ILE A 22 3.28 3.48 0.60
N ILE A 23 3.67 2.20 0.61
CA ILE A 23 2.78 1.07 0.89
C ILE A 23 2.22 1.15 2.32
N ASP A 24 3.06 1.45 3.31
CA ASP A 24 2.66 1.63 4.72
C ASP A 24 1.63 2.72 4.88
N LYS A 25 1.87 3.88 4.24
CA LYS A 25 0.93 4.98 4.30
C LYS A 25 -0.42 4.60 3.71
N LEU A 26 -0.44 3.93 2.56
CA LEU A 26 -1.66 3.47 1.90
C LEU A 26 -2.44 2.47 2.79
N ILE A 27 -1.75 1.49 3.38
CA ILE A 27 -2.35 0.49 4.27
C ILE A 27 -2.94 1.16 5.51
N CYS A 28 -2.17 2.04 6.15
CA CYS A 28 -2.63 2.75 7.35
C CYS A 28 -3.87 3.59 7.05
N ASP A 29 -3.87 4.35 5.95
CA ASP A 29 -5.01 5.21 5.57
C ASP A 29 -6.27 4.37 5.29
N ALA A 30 -6.12 3.26 4.56
CA ALA A 30 -7.22 2.34 4.32
C ALA A 30 -7.80 1.73 5.61
N LEU A 31 -6.92 1.27 6.50
CA LEU A 31 -7.29 0.68 7.78
C LEU A 31 -7.94 1.69 8.73
N ASP A 32 -7.44 2.93 8.78
CA ASP A 32 -8.02 4.02 9.57
C ASP A 32 -9.39 4.46 9.04
N MET A 33 -9.66 4.27 7.75
CA MET A 33 -10.98 4.41 7.14
C MET A 33 -11.92 3.23 7.45
N GLY A 34 -11.47 2.20 8.18
CA GLY A 34 -12.24 1.00 8.49
C GLY A 34 -12.41 0.06 7.29
N CYS A 35 -11.45 0.06 6.36
CA CYS A 35 -11.46 -0.86 5.23
C CYS A 35 -10.90 -2.23 5.62
N THR A 36 -11.20 -3.23 4.79
CA THR A 36 -10.52 -4.53 4.76
C THR A 36 -9.57 -4.57 3.56
N ILE A 37 -8.48 -5.31 3.68
CA ILE A 37 -7.43 -5.41 2.66
C ILE A 37 -7.19 -6.89 2.31
N SER A 38 -7.16 -7.18 1.02
CA SER A 38 -6.62 -8.43 0.48
C SER A 38 -5.29 -8.17 -0.22
N VAL A 39 -4.35 -9.11 -0.10
CA VAL A 39 -3.01 -9.05 -0.67
C VAL A 39 -2.84 -10.26 -1.60
N GLY A 40 -2.36 -10.05 -2.82
CA GLY A 40 -2.19 -11.13 -3.81
C GLY A 40 -1.37 -10.69 -5.01
N ASP A 41 -1.14 -11.60 -5.96
CA ASP A 41 -0.35 -11.39 -7.18
C ASP A 41 -1.23 -11.17 -8.43
N GLY A 42 -2.55 -11.07 -8.25
CA GLY A 42 -3.53 -10.95 -9.33
C GLY A 42 -4.12 -12.28 -9.82
N GLY A 43 -3.47 -13.41 -9.52
CA GLY A 43 -4.00 -14.76 -9.72
C GLY A 43 -4.49 -15.39 -8.40
N ASP A 44 -3.64 -15.34 -7.38
CA ASP A 44 -3.87 -15.85 -6.03
C ASP A 44 -3.91 -14.74 -4.99
N TRP A 45 -4.55 -15.02 -3.85
CA TRP A 45 -4.73 -14.09 -2.73
C TRP A 45 -4.20 -14.72 -1.44
N PHE A 46 -3.05 -14.25 -0.97
CA PHE A 46 -2.35 -14.71 0.23
C PHE A 46 -3.06 -14.25 1.50
N VAL A 47 -3.54 -13.00 1.50
CA VAL A 47 -4.37 -12.41 2.57
C VAL A 47 -5.72 -12.03 1.99
N LYS A 48 -6.80 -12.33 2.70
CA LYS A 48 -8.17 -12.08 2.23
C LYS A 48 -8.98 -11.30 3.27
N LEU A 49 -9.41 -10.10 2.91
CA LEU A 49 -10.32 -9.26 3.72
C LEU A 49 -9.83 -9.02 5.15
N SER A 50 -8.53 -8.85 5.34
CA SER A 50 -7.92 -8.68 6.65
C SER A 50 -7.98 -7.22 7.13
N THR A 51 -8.02 -7.06 8.45
CA THR A 51 -7.76 -5.81 9.16
C THR A 51 -6.51 -5.92 10.04
N ASP A 52 -5.83 -7.07 10.02
CA ASP A 52 -4.59 -7.30 10.75
C ASP A 52 -3.41 -6.71 9.97
N TYR A 53 -2.94 -5.57 10.42
CA TYR A 53 -1.80 -4.88 9.84
C TYR A 53 -0.53 -5.76 9.80
N THR A 54 -0.31 -6.62 10.79
CA THR A 54 0.85 -7.51 10.83
C THR A 54 0.78 -8.57 9.73
N GLU A 55 -0.39 -9.17 9.56
CA GLU A 55 -0.65 -10.15 8.50
C GLU A 55 -0.50 -9.52 7.11
N ILE A 56 -1.12 -8.35 6.91
CA ILE A 56 -1.06 -7.61 5.64
C ILE A 56 0.39 -7.28 5.30
N THR A 57 1.12 -6.62 6.21
CA THR A 57 2.47 -6.11 5.94
C THR A 57 3.52 -7.20 5.75
N ARG A 58 3.25 -8.43 6.20
CA ARG A 58 4.12 -9.58 5.92
C ARG A 58 4.14 -9.95 4.44
N GLU A 59 3.00 -9.81 3.75
CA GLU A 59 2.80 -10.38 2.41
C GLU A 59 2.93 -9.35 1.28
N VAL A 60 3.10 -8.05 1.59
CA VAL A 60 3.08 -6.96 0.58
C VAL A 60 4.22 -6.97 -0.44
N ALA A 61 5.22 -7.83 -0.27
CA ALA A 61 6.35 -7.99 -1.20
C ALA A 61 6.74 -9.47 -1.32
N ALA A 62 5.73 -10.36 -1.30
CA ALA A 62 5.90 -11.80 -1.53
C ALA A 62 6.26 -12.12 -3.00
N CYS A 63 5.84 -11.25 -3.92
CA CYS A 63 6.15 -11.30 -5.35
C CYS A 63 6.62 -9.93 -5.85
N ASP A 64 7.25 -9.89 -7.02
CA ASP A 64 7.72 -8.63 -7.64
C ASP A 64 6.55 -7.75 -8.09
N GLU A 65 5.45 -8.36 -8.51
CA GLU A 65 4.19 -7.67 -8.84
C GLU A 65 3.12 -8.05 -7.82
N MET A 66 2.48 -7.05 -7.23
CA MET A 66 1.52 -7.24 -6.14
C MET A 66 0.27 -6.40 -6.34
N VAL A 67 -0.84 -6.88 -5.79
CA VAL A 67 -2.13 -6.20 -5.82
C VAL A 67 -2.69 -6.10 -4.41
N LEU A 68 -3.04 -4.88 -4.00
CA LEU A 68 -3.89 -4.64 -2.83
C LEU A 68 -5.32 -4.40 -3.29
N ARG A 69 -6.25 -5.22 -2.83
CA ARG A 69 -7.68 -4.99 -3.00
C ARG A 69 -8.29 -4.52 -1.69
N ILE A 70 -8.79 -3.29 -1.70
CA ILE A 70 -9.31 -2.60 -0.52
C ILE A 70 -10.82 -2.48 -0.63
N ARG A 71 -11.55 -2.79 0.45
CA ARG A 71 -13.01 -2.78 0.47
C ARG A 71 -13.59 -2.08 1.70
N GLN A 72 -14.68 -1.36 1.50
CA GLN A 72 -15.51 -0.76 2.56
C GLN A 72 -16.99 -0.91 2.16
N GLY A 73 -17.66 -1.95 2.68
CA GLY A 73 -19.00 -2.34 2.20
C GLY A 73 -18.98 -2.64 0.70
N GLU A 74 -19.84 -1.98 -0.06
CA GLU A 74 -19.92 -2.12 -1.53
C GLU A 74 -18.79 -1.39 -2.29
N LYS A 75 -18.09 -0.47 -1.62
CA LYS A 75 -16.98 0.27 -2.24
C LYS A 75 -15.74 -0.61 -2.32
N HIS A 76 -15.03 -0.53 -3.44
CA HIS A 76 -13.79 -1.24 -3.63
C HIS A 76 -12.80 -0.47 -4.52
N ALA A 77 -11.51 -0.72 -4.28
CA ALA A 77 -10.41 -0.22 -5.08
C ALA A 77 -9.32 -1.29 -5.17
N ALA A 78 -8.59 -1.31 -6.27
CA ALA A 78 -7.38 -2.09 -6.48
C ALA A 78 -6.18 -1.16 -6.70
N PHE A 79 -5.04 -1.51 -6.13
CA PHE A 79 -3.77 -0.83 -6.27
C PHE A 79 -2.72 -1.86 -6.71
N PHE A 80 -2.01 -1.57 -7.79
CA PHE A 80 -1.05 -2.45 -8.42
C PHE A 80 0.36 -1.94 -8.15
N PHE A 81 1.22 -2.83 -7.66
CA PHE A 81 2.58 -2.53 -7.27
C PHE A 81 3.56 -3.32 -8.13
N VAL A 82 4.67 -2.68 -8.46
CA VAL A 82 5.83 -3.31 -9.10
C VAL A 82 7.05 -2.93 -8.26
N HIS A 83 7.65 -3.92 -7.62
CA HIS A 83 8.80 -3.76 -6.74
C HIS A 83 10.12 -3.70 -7.51
N GLY A 84 11.10 -3.02 -6.93
CA GLY A 84 12.46 -2.97 -7.47
C GLY A 84 12.69 -1.88 -8.52
N ASN A 85 11.69 -1.03 -8.76
CA ASN A 85 11.85 0.23 -9.49
C ASN A 85 12.51 1.30 -8.61
N GLU A 86 12.49 2.55 -9.07
CA GLU A 86 12.91 3.67 -8.22
C GLU A 86 12.07 3.71 -6.92
N PRO A 87 12.64 4.13 -5.78
CA PRO A 87 11.97 4.09 -4.47
C PRO A 87 10.62 4.81 -4.38
N TYR A 88 10.28 5.64 -5.35
CA TYR A 88 9.04 6.40 -5.47
C TYR A 88 8.12 5.91 -6.60
N GLU A 89 8.49 4.86 -7.34
CA GLU A 89 7.75 4.33 -8.50
C GLU A 89 7.14 2.94 -8.24
N VAL A 90 6.84 2.62 -6.98
CA VAL A 90 6.27 1.31 -6.62
C VAL A 90 4.81 1.16 -7.00
N LEU A 91 3.99 2.20 -6.89
CA LEU A 91 2.58 2.17 -7.26
C LEU A 91 2.48 2.41 -8.75
N ASN A 92 2.14 1.37 -9.52
CA ASN A 92 2.13 1.41 -10.97
C ASN A 92 0.77 1.85 -11.53
N ASP A 93 -0.31 1.33 -10.97
CA ASP A 93 -1.68 1.67 -11.38
C ASP A 93 -2.65 1.54 -10.20
N HIS A 94 -3.82 2.18 -10.32
CA HIS A 94 -4.89 2.04 -9.35
C HIS A 94 -6.26 2.24 -9.99
N THR A 95 -7.31 1.75 -9.32
CA THR A 95 -8.68 1.99 -9.76
C THR A 95 -8.99 3.49 -9.84
N ASP A 96 -9.57 3.96 -10.95
CA ASP A 96 -9.96 5.35 -11.13
C ASP A 96 -11.37 5.61 -10.57
N ASN A 97 -11.47 5.76 -9.25
CA ASN A 97 -12.72 6.15 -8.60
C ASN A 97 -12.49 6.96 -7.32
N ALA A 98 -13.52 7.70 -6.86
CA ALA A 98 -13.43 8.56 -5.69
C ALA A 98 -13.00 7.84 -4.39
N PHE A 99 -13.30 6.54 -4.28
CA PHE A 99 -12.89 5.74 -3.12
C PHE A 99 -11.40 5.45 -3.14
N ALA A 100 -10.82 5.11 -4.30
CA ALA A 100 -9.39 4.94 -4.47
C ALA A 100 -8.63 6.25 -4.20
N TYR A 101 -9.10 7.39 -4.73
CA TYR A 101 -8.50 8.71 -4.46
C TYR A 101 -8.51 9.06 -2.97
N ALA A 102 -9.60 8.76 -2.26
CA ALA A 102 -9.69 9.01 -0.82
C ALA A 102 -8.63 8.22 -0.04
N ILE A 103 -8.29 7.00 -0.47
CA ILE A 103 -7.29 6.15 0.19
C ILE A 103 -5.86 6.59 -0.16
N TRP A 104 -5.55 6.79 -1.45
CA TRP A 104 -4.17 6.93 -1.89
C TRP A 104 -3.59 8.35 -1.80
N SER A 105 -4.43 9.38 -1.66
CA SER A 105 -3.98 10.79 -1.57
C SER A 105 -2.94 11.06 -0.48
N GLY A 106 -2.92 10.27 0.60
CA GLY A 106 -1.87 10.33 1.63
C GLY A 106 -0.55 9.72 1.15
N ALA A 107 -0.61 8.56 0.50
CA ALA A 107 0.53 7.87 -0.09
C ALA A 107 1.15 8.66 -1.26
N GLU A 108 0.33 9.36 -2.05
CA GLU A 108 0.77 10.28 -3.12
C GLU A 108 1.75 11.33 -2.60
N LYS A 109 1.40 11.99 -1.49
CA LYS A 109 2.26 13.02 -0.88
C LYS A 109 3.57 12.44 -0.36
N VAL A 110 3.54 11.20 0.15
CA VAL A 110 4.76 10.49 0.58
C VAL A 110 5.64 10.18 -0.63
N ARG A 111 5.05 9.69 -1.72
CA ARG A 111 5.72 9.43 -3.00
C ARG A 111 6.43 10.68 -3.52
N GLU A 112 5.69 11.78 -3.64
CA GLU A 112 6.22 13.08 -4.08
C GLU A 112 7.35 13.59 -3.18
N ALA A 113 7.24 13.41 -1.86
CA ALA A 113 8.29 13.82 -0.93
C ALA A 113 9.59 13.02 -1.11
N ILE A 114 9.47 11.71 -1.41
CA ILE A 114 10.62 10.85 -1.70
C ILE A 114 11.26 11.27 -3.02
N GLU A 115 10.46 11.40 -4.09
CA GLU A 115 10.91 11.83 -5.42
C GLU A 115 11.66 13.18 -5.33
N ASN A 116 11.04 14.19 -4.73
CA ASN A 116 11.65 15.52 -4.56
C ASN A 116 12.95 15.48 -3.76
N LYS A 117 13.06 14.61 -2.77
CA LYS A 117 14.29 14.46 -1.99
C LYS A 117 15.39 13.82 -2.84
N MET A 118 15.08 12.86 -3.69
CA MET A 118 16.06 12.20 -4.55
C MET A 118 16.54 13.13 -5.67
N CYS A 119 15.64 13.84 -6.35
CA CYS A 119 15.99 14.81 -7.40
C CYS A 119 16.86 15.97 -6.89
N ARG A 120 16.73 16.35 -5.62
CA ARG A 120 17.58 17.38 -4.98
C ARG A 120 18.96 16.88 -4.55
N VAL A 121 19.16 15.57 -4.44
CA VAL A 121 20.46 14.97 -4.12
C VAL A 121 21.31 14.80 -5.39
N THR A 122 20.67 14.80 -6.56
CA THR A 122 21.33 14.67 -7.87
C THR A 122 21.61 15.99 -8.59
N ALA A 123 21.29 17.13 -7.97
CA ALA A 123 21.51 18.49 -8.50
C ALA A 123 22.66 19.19 -7.78
#